data_AF-A0A820LA29-F1
#
_entry.id   AF-A0A820LA29-F1
#
_cell.length_a   1.000
_cell.length_b   1.000
_cell.length_c   1.000
_cell.angle_alpha   90.00
_cell.angle_beta   90.00
_cell.angle_gamma   90.00
#
_symmetry.space_group_name_H-M   'P 1'
#
loop_
_entity.id
_entity.type
_entity.pdbx_description
1 polymer ?
#
loop_
_entity_poly.entity_id
_entity_poly.type
_entity_poly.pdbx_seq_one_letter_code
_entity_poly.pdbx_strand_id
1 'polypeptide(L)'
;MATINNNSTSLEPIALIGMSCEFAGDIHSPNDLWDALKESRDVGSETPIDRFDLESFTAHMINMDNNGQLRQKLLRAGYFMSNRQWDMFESSFFDLSDAEAGSVDPCHRLLMLKFVHLLDDAGYSVDKINGTKTSVHIGQFSTDHAIATTRMKPEHRSRFHGPNSLLYNASTRLSYHFNLHGPNVSLDVACSSSLEALHMGVQCLR
;
A
#
# COMPACT_ATOMS: atom_id res chain seq x y z
N MET A 1 49.47 9.50 24.28
CA MET A 1 48.71 8.28 24.59
C MET A 1 47.24 8.70 24.66
N ALA A 2 46.57 8.73 23.51
CA ALA A 2 45.19 9.19 23.41
C ALA A 2 44.27 8.04 23.81
N THR A 3 43.56 8.21 24.92
CA THR A 3 42.54 7.28 25.39
C THR A 3 41.39 7.30 24.39
N ILE A 4 41.25 6.24 23.62
CA ILE A 4 40.08 6.01 22.76
C ILE A 4 38.95 5.68 23.73
N ASN A 5 38.02 6.61 23.95
CA ASN A 5 36.79 6.35 24.68
C ASN A 5 35.98 5.33 23.87
N ASN A 6 36.03 4.06 24.31
CA ASN A 6 35.08 3.03 23.91
C ASN A 6 33.71 3.30 24.55
N ASN A 7 33.06 4.40 24.19
CA ASN A 7 31.61 4.46 24.36
C ASN A 7 31.04 3.52 23.30
N SER A 8 30.62 2.33 23.71
CA SER A 8 29.76 1.48 22.91
C SER A 8 28.43 2.20 22.68
N THR A 9 28.39 3.07 21.67
CA THR A 9 27.18 3.70 21.14
C THR A 9 26.37 2.67 20.37
N SER A 10 25.92 1.60 21.02
CA SER A 10 24.89 0.76 20.43
C SER A 10 23.59 1.55 20.48
N LEU A 11 23.12 2.02 19.33
CA LEU A 11 21.81 2.65 19.20
C LEU A 11 20.73 1.72 19.81
N GLU A 12 19.77 2.31 20.51
CA GLU A 12 18.65 1.54 21.07
C GLU A 12 17.94 0.76 19.93
N PRO A 13 17.75 -0.57 20.07
CA PRO A 13 16.98 -1.34 19.12
C PRO A 13 15.52 -0.89 19.07
N ILE A 14 14.92 -0.90 17.89
CA ILE A 14 13.49 -0.59 17.72
C ILE A 14 12.68 -1.88 17.74
N ALA A 15 11.66 -1.92 18.60
CA ALA A 15 10.76 -3.07 18.69
C ALA A 15 9.73 -3.05 17.56
N LEU A 16 9.56 -4.19 16.88
CA LEU A 16 8.42 -4.46 16.01
C LEU A 16 7.30 -5.05 16.86
N ILE A 17 6.26 -4.25 17.12
CA ILE A 17 5.18 -4.62 18.06
C ILE A 17 3.90 -5.11 17.37
N GLY A 18 3.80 -4.97 16.05
CA GLY A 18 2.67 -5.48 15.28
C GLY A 18 2.95 -5.46 13.77
N MET A 19 2.16 -6.24 13.02
CA MET A 19 2.28 -6.41 11.57
C MET A 19 0.93 -6.74 10.93
N SER A 20 0.75 -6.32 9.68
CA SER A 20 -0.44 -6.60 8.88
C SER A 20 -0.04 -6.65 7.41
N CYS A 21 -0.65 -7.55 6.64
CA CYS A 21 -0.33 -7.69 5.23
C CYS A 21 -1.54 -8.13 4.39
N GLU A 22 -1.36 -8.03 3.08
CA GLU A 22 -2.28 -8.51 2.06
C GLU A 22 -1.42 -8.89 0.85
N PHE A 23 -1.52 -10.13 0.40
CA PHE A 23 -0.75 -10.64 -0.74
C PHE A 23 -1.62 -11.53 -1.65
N ALA A 24 -1.08 -11.87 -2.82
CA ALA A 24 -1.72 -12.83 -3.72
C ALA A 24 -1.86 -14.21 -3.07
N GLY A 25 -2.82 -15.02 -3.54
CA GLY A 25 -3.04 -16.39 -3.07
C GLY A 25 -3.75 -16.51 -1.72
N ASP A 26 -4.74 -15.63 -1.49
CA ASP A 26 -5.59 -15.60 -0.29
C ASP A 26 -4.78 -15.43 1.01
N ILE A 27 -3.75 -14.55 0.98
CA ILE A 27 -2.89 -14.25 2.12
C ILE A 27 -3.33 -12.91 2.72
N HIS A 28 -4.04 -12.97 3.86
CA HIS A 28 -4.66 -11.79 4.48
C HIS A 28 -4.00 -11.40 5.82
N SER A 29 -3.06 -12.21 6.30
CA SER A 29 -2.37 -12.02 7.57
C SER A 29 -0.92 -12.55 7.55
N PRO A 30 -0.07 -12.11 8.50
CA PRO A 30 1.27 -12.66 8.68
C PRO A 30 1.30 -14.18 8.91
N ASN A 31 0.27 -14.74 9.54
CA ASN A 31 0.15 -16.19 9.72
C ASN A 31 -0.12 -16.91 8.39
N ASP A 32 -1.02 -16.38 7.55
CA ASP A 32 -1.29 -16.93 6.22
C ASP A 32 -0.02 -16.88 5.34
N LEU A 33 0.73 -15.78 5.45
CA LEU A 33 2.01 -15.62 4.76
C LEU A 33 3.02 -16.66 5.25
N TRP A 34 3.11 -16.86 6.56
CA TRP A 34 4.01 -17.84 7.15
C TRP A 34 3.68 -19.26 6.69
N ASP A 35 2.40 -19.62 6.65
CA ASP A 35 1.94 -20.90 6.15
C ASP A 35 2.26 -21.08 4.65
N ALA A 36 2.01 -20.05 3.83
CA ALA A 36 2.39 -20.05 2.41
C ALA A 36 3.89 -20.28 2.19
N LEU A 37 4.73 -19.62 3.00
CA LEU A 37 6.19 -19.73 2.92
C LEU A 37 6.68 -21.12 3.34
N LYS A 38 6.16 -21.67 4.44
CA LYS A 38 6.49 -23.04 4.88
C LYS A 38 6.13 -24.09 3.83
N GLU A 39 5.00 -23.90 3.16
CA GLU A 39 4.50 -24.80 2.12
C GLU A 39 5.14 -24.55 0.74
N SER A 40 5.94 -23.47 0.60
CA SER A 40 6.49 -23.02 -0.68
C SER A 40 5.42 -22.86 -1.76
N ARG A 41 4.25 -22.33 -1.41
CA ARG A 41 3.13 -22.14 -2.34
C ARG A 41 3.50 -21.12 -3.43
N ASP A 42 3.39 -21.53 -4.69
CA ASP A 42 3.33 -20.59 -5.81
C ASP A 42 1.91 -20.00 -5.88
N VAL A 43 1.82 -18.71 -5.61
CA VAL A 43 0.56 -17.96 -5.57
C VAL A 43 0.29 -17.17 -6.85
N GLY A 44 1.01 -17.51 -7.93
CA GLY A 44 0.77 -16.97 -9.26
C GLY A 44 -0.61 -17.36 -9.78
N SER A 45 -1.26 -16.44 -10.47
CA SER A 45 -2.56 -16.64 -11.10
C SER A 45 -2.62 -16.00 -12.48
N GLU A 46 -3.61 -16.38 -13.27
CA GLU A 46 -3.89 -15.68 -14.52
C GLU A 46 -4.38 -14.25 -14.24
N THR A 47 -4.11 -13.34 -15.17
CA THR A 47 -4.56 -11.95 -15.07
C THR A 47 -6.08 -11.88 -14.96
N PRO A 48 -6.66 -11.27 -13.90
CA PRO A 48 -8.11 -11.23 -13.73
C PRO A 48 -8.79 -10.46 -14.85
N ILE A 49 -9.78 -11.08 -15.48
CA ILE A 49 -10.50 -10.54 -16.65
C ILE A 49 -11.33 -9.28 -16.34
N ASP A 50 -11.62 -9.03 -15.06
CA ASP A 50 -12.41 -7.89 -14.59
C ASP A 50 -11.57 -6.65 -14.25
N ARG A 51 -10.23 -6.75 -14.30
CA ARG A 51 -9.31 -5.64 -14.02
C ARG A 51 -9.12 -4.71 -15.22
N PHE A 52 -8.89 -5.29 -16.39
CA PHE A 52 -8.76 -4.56 -17.65
C PHE A 52 -9.02 -5.50 -18.83
N ASP A 53 -9.38 -4.92 -19.96
CA ASP A 53 -9.57 -5.65 -21.22
C ASP A 53 -8.21 -6.17 -21.72
N LEU A 54 -7.86 -7.39 -21.30
CA LEU A 54 -6.61 -8.05 -21.64
C LEU A 54 -6.49 -8.29 -23.14
N GLU A 55 -7.60 -8.57 -23.84
CA GLU A 55 -7.57 -8.82 -25.28
C GLU A 55 -7.23 -7.55 -26.05
N SER A 56 -7.90 -6.44 -25.73
CA SER A 56 -7.64 -5.13 -26.34
C SER A 56 -6.22 -4.64 -26.03
N PHE A 57 -5.77 -4.79 -24.78
CA PHE A 57 -4.40 -4.42 -24.37
C PHE A 57 -3.35 -5.23 -25.14
N THR A 58 -3.56 -6.54 -25.22
CA THR A 58 -2.64 -7.45 -25.90
C THR A 58 -2.61 -7.23 -27.41
N ALA A 59 -3.76 -6.98 -28.05
CA ALA A 59 -3.86 -6.68 -29.46
C ALA A 59 -3.10 -5.39 -29.83
N HIS A 60 -3.12 -4.39 -28.95
CA HIS A 60 -2.30 -3.18 -29.11
C HIS A 60 -0.80 -3.48 -29.08
N MET A 61 -0.34 -4.38 -28.18
CA MET A 61 1.08 -4.70 -28.06
C MET A 61 1.66 -5.54 -29.20
N ILE A 62 0.84 -6.39 -29.84
CA ILE A 62 1.26 -7.20 -30.99
C ILE A 62 1.72 -6.30 -32.16
N ASN A 63 1.14 -5.11 -32.30
CA ASN A 63 1.45 -4.19 -33.38
C ASN A 63 2.67 -3.28 -33.10
N MET A 64 3.35 -3.42 -31.95
CA MET A 64 4.45 -2.53 -31.57
C MET A 64 5.84 -3.02 -32.02
N ASP A 65 6.12 -4.34 -32.01
CA ASP A 65 7.40 -4.92 -32.47
C ASP A 65 7.34 -6.46 -32.67
N ASN A 66 8.46 -7.04 -33.15
CA ASN A 66 8.62 -8.49 -33.37
C ASN A 66 8.57 -9.35 -32.09
N ASN A 67 8.52 -8.74 -30.90
CA ASN A 67 8.44 -9.44 -29.60
C ASN A 67 7.01 -9.45 -29.01
N GLY A 68 6.01 -8.95 -29.75
CA GLY A 68 4.61 -8.87 -29.30
C GLY A 68 4.05 -10.19 -28.75
N GLN A 69 4.42 -11.33 -29.32
CA GLN A 69 3.99 -12.66 -28.85
C GLN A 69 4.62 -13.06 -27.50
N LEU A 70 5.87 -12.69 -27.24
CA LEU A 70 6.54 -12.97 -25.96
C LEU A 70 5.94 -12.10 -24.84
N ARG A 71 5.69 -10.82 -25.12
CA ARG A 71 5.04 -9.90 -24.17
C ARG A 71 3.62 -10.33 -23.83
N GLN A 72 2.86 -10.82 -24.82
CA GLN A 72 1.54 -11.41 -24.57
C GLN A 72 1.60 -12.56 -23.55
N LYS A 73 2.60 -13.45 -23.63
CA LYS A 73 2.74 -14.55 -22.66
C LYS A 73 3.07 -14.05 -21.25
N LEU A 74 3.92 -13.02 -21.14
CA LEU A 74 4.31 -12.43 -19.86
C LEU A 74 3.17 -11.66 -19.16
N LEU A 75 2.17 -11.20 -19.90
CA LEU A 75 1.02 -10.45 -19.37
C LEU A 75 -0.16 -11.32 -18.96
N ARG A 76 -0.12 -12.62 -19.24
CA ARG A 76 -1.22 -13.55 -18.95
C ARG A 76 -1.20 -14.09 -17.52
N ALA A 77 -0.09 -13.94 -16.80
CA ALA A 77 0.05 -14.40 -15.43
C ALA A 77 0.82 -13.39 -14.57
N GLY A 78 0.52 -13.39 -13.29
CA GLY A 78 1.13 -12.50 -12.31
C GLY A 78 0.67 -12.84 -10.91
N TYR A 79 0.94 -11.94 -9.97
CA TYR A 79 0.52 -12.08 -8.59
C TYR A 79 -0.55 -11.03 -8.31
N PHE A 80 -1.79 -11.49 -8.20
CA PHE A 80 -2.94 -10.63 -7.99
C PHE A 80 -3.57 -10.95 -6.65
N MET A 81 -3.93 -9.91 -5.88
CA MET A 81 -4.81 -10.07 -4.74
C MET A 81 -6.10 -10.74 -5.23
N SER A 82 -6.60 -11.71 -4.47
CA SER A 82 -7.82 -12.44 -4.79
C SER A 82 -9.04 -11.60 -4.40
N ASN A 83 -10.11 -11.74 -5.19
CA ASN A 83 -11.43 -11.14 -4.94
C ASN A 83 -11.43 -9.60 -4.95
N ARG A 84 -12.61 -8.99 -5.12
CA ARG A 84 -12.81 -7.53 -5.07
C ARG A 84 -12.59 -6.93 -3.67
N GLN A 85 -11.66 -7.45 -2.87
CA GLN A 85 -11.37 -6.93 -1.54
C GLN A 85 -10.82 -5.50 -1.59
N TRP A 86 -10.21 -5.07 -2.69
CA TRP A 86 -9.91 -3.66 -2.93
C TRP A 86 -11.15 -2.77 -3.10
N ASP A 87 -12.32 -3.37 -3.40
CA ASP A 87 -13.62 -2.70 -3.42
C ASP A 87 -14.40 -2.86 -2.10
N MET A 88 -14.06 -3.85 -1.28
CA MET A 88 -14.64 -4.07 0.05
C MET A 88 -14.03 -3.07 1.04
N PHE A 89 -14.61 -1.88 1.10
CA PHE A 89 -14.17 -0.80 1.96
C PHE A 89 -15.38 -0.20 2.69
N GLU A 90 -15.40 -0.36 4.01
CA GLU A 90 -16.46 0.19 4.88
C GLU A 90 -16.28 1.71 5.03
N SER A 91 -16.80 2.46 4.05
CA SER A 91 -16.67 3.92 3.94
C SER A 91 -17.06 4.66 5.23
N SER A 92 -18.13 4.22 5.90
CA SER A 92 -18.64 4.84 7.12
C SER A 92 -17.73 4.66 8.33
N PHE A 93 -16.95 3.58 8.40
CA PHE A 93 -15.94 3.44 9.46
C PHE A 93 -14.85 4.49 9.32
N PHE A 94 -14.55 4.88 8.07
CA PHE A 94 -13.49 5.84 7.74
C PHE A 94 -13.97 7.29 7.59
N ASP A 95 -15.21 7.60 8.00
CA ASP A 95 -15.86 8.90 7.84
C ASP A 95 -15.91 9.41 6.38
N LEU A 96 -15.99 8.49 5.42
CA LEU A 96 -16.07 8.81 4.00
C LEU A 96 -17.49 8.55 3.48
N SER A 97 -17.98 9.44 2.61
CA SER A 97 -19.17 9.13 1.81
C SER A 97 -18.84 8.07 0.76
N ASP A 98 -19.82 7.26 0.34
CA ASP A 98 -19.62 6.24 -0.70
C ASP A 98 -19.08 6.84 -2.01
N ALA A 99 -19.56 8.03 -2.36
CA ALA A 99 -19.09 8.77 -3.54
C ALA A 99 -17.62 9.21 -3.41
N GLU A 100 -17.19 9.59 -2.21
CA GLU A 100 -15.79 9.92 -1.94
C GLU A 100 -14.93 8.65 -1.93
N ALA A 101 -15.33 7.62 -1.18
CA ALA A 101 -14.64 6.34 -1.06
C ALA A 101 -14.42 5.67 -2.44
N GLY A 102 -15.41 5.71 -3.33
CA GLY A 102 -15.27 5.18 -4.69
C GLY A 102 -14.25 5.91 -5.56
N SER A 103 -13.80 7.10 -5.15
CA SER A 103 -12.71 7.85 -5.83
C SER A 103 -11.36 7.72 -5.14
N VAL A 104 -11.28 7.15 -3.94
CA VAL A 104 -10.03 6.90 -3.22
C VAL A 104 -9.25 5.80 -3.91
N ASP A 105 -7.95 6.05 -4.11
CA ASP A 105 -7.02 5.06 -4.62
C ASP A 105 -7.19 3.73 -3.89
N PRO A 106 -7.41 2.60 -4.60
CA PRO A 106 -7.48 1.28 -3.99
C PRO A 106 -6.31 0.98 -3.03
N CYS A 107 -5.09 1.44 -3.34
CA CYS A 107 -3.93 1.29 -2.46
C CYS A 107 -4.11 2.03 -1.14
N HIS A 108 -4.73 3.22 -1.14
CA HIS A 108 -4.99 3.99 0.08
C HIS A 108 -6.11 3.35 0.91
N ARG A 109 -7.18 2.87 0.26
CA ARG A 109 -8.27 2.14 0.94
C ARG A 109 -7.76 0.88 1.64
N LEU A 110 -6.94 0.10 0.93
CA LEU A 110 -6.30 -1.08 1.50
C LEU A 110 -5.37 -0.72 2.66
N LEU A 111 -4.57 0.33 2.51
CA LEU A 111 -3.68 0.80 3.57
C LEU A 111 -4.46 1.20 4.84
N MET A 112 -5.60 1.90 4.70
CA MET A 112 -6.45 2.26 5.83
C MET A 112 -7.02 1.04 6.55
N LEU A 113 -7.54 0.05 5.80
CA LEU A 113 -8.01 -1.20 6.38
C LEU A 113 -6.89 -1.95 7.10
N LYS A 114 -5.72 -2.06 6.45
CA LYS A 114 -4.58 -2.82 7.02
C LYS A 114 -3.94 -2.12 8.20
N PHE A 115 -4.05 -0.80 8.31
CA PHE A 115 -3.66 -0.07 9.50
C PHE A 115 -4.53 -0.43 10.70
N VAL A 116 -5.85 -0.64 10.54
CA VAL A 116 -6.70 -1.13 11.64
C VAL A 116 -6.24 -2.50 12.14
N HIS A 117 -6.03 -3.45 11.22
CA HIS A 117 -5.52 -4.78 11.59
C HIS A 117 -4.12 -4.74 12.23
N LEU A 118 -3.26 -3.79 11.80
CA LEU A 118 -1.96 -3.55 12.43
C LEU A 118 -2.12 -3.12 13.89
N LEU A 119 -3.08 -2.25 14.19
CA LEU A 119 -3.35 -1.84 15.56
C LEU A 119 -3.86 -3.00 16.41
N ASP A 120 -4.76 -3.82 15.85
CA ASP A 120 -5.27 -5.01 16.52
C ASP A 120 -4.15 -6.00 16.86
N ASP A 121 -3.26 -6.30 15.90
CA ASP A 121 -2.10 -7.17 16.10
C ASP A 121 -1.12 -6.58 17.15
N ALA A 122 -0.97 -5.26 17.17
CA ALA A 122 -0.16 -4.57 18.17
C ALA A 122 -0.82 -4.45 19.56
N GLY A 123 -2.10 -4.79 19.71
CA GLY A 123 -2.85 -4.63 20.96
C GLY A 123 -3.25 -3.18 21.29
N TYR A 124 -3.35 -2.32 20.27
CA TYR A 124 -3.79 -0.93 20.37
C TYR A 124 -5.20 -0.75 19.81
N SER A 125 -6.01 0.07 20.50
CA SER A 125 -7.26 0.57 19.92
C SER A 125 -7.00 1.91 19.21
N VAL A 126 -7.91 2.30 18.31
CA VAL A 126 -7.89 3.62 17.68
C VAL A 126 -7.86 4.75 18.73
N ASP A 127 -8.63 4.61 19.81
CA ASP A 127 -8.65 5.59 20.90
C ASP A 127 -7.30 5.75 21.60
N LYS A 128 -6.49 4.69 21.69
CA LYS A 128 -5.17 4.75 22.35
C LYS A 128 -4.14 5.55 21.55
N ILE A 129 -4.29 5.63 20.23
CA ILE A 129 -3.37 6.35 19.34
C ILE A 129 -3.90 7.74 18.94
N ASN A 130 -5.14 8.05 19.29
CA ASN A 130 -5.76 9.32 18.97
C ASN A 130 -5.00 10.49 19.63
N GLY A 131 -4.51 11.43 18.83
CA GLY A 131 -3.77 12.61 19.28
C GLY A 131 -2.33 12.33 19.71
N THR A 132 -1.80 11.12 19.49
CA THR A 132 -0.42 10.79 19.85
C THR A 132 0.57 11.31 18.82
N LYS A 133 1.84 11.39 19.20
CA LYS A 133 2.95 11.77 18.30
C LYS A 133 3.40 10.60 17.40
N THR A 134 2.45 9.80 16.89
CA THR A 134 2.75 8.68 16.00
C THR A 134 3.08 9.21 14.61
N SER A 135 4.26 8.84 14.09
CA SER A 135 4.65 9.15 12.72
C SER A 135 4.16 8.08 11.75
N VAL A 136 3.95 8.46 10.49
CA VAL A 136 3.45 7.56 9.43
C VAL A 136 4.37 7.67 8.22
N HIS A 137 5.05 6.57 7.86
CA HIS A 137 6.00 6.53 6.74
C HIS A 137 5.57 5.45 5.76
N ILE A 138 5.20 5.83 4.53
CA ILE A 138 4.64 4.93 3.51
C ILE A 138 5.50 4.97 2.25
N GLY A 139 5.89 3.80 1.76
CA GLY A 139 6.46 3.63 0.44
C GLY A 139 5.37 3.25 -0.57
N GLN A 140 5.16 4.06 -1.61
CA GLN A 140 4.23 3.76 -2.70
C GLN A 140 4.80 4.31 -4.00
N PHE A 141 4.82 3.50 -5.05
CA PHE A 141 5.34 3.90 -6.38
C PHE A 141 4.22 4.06 -7.42
N SER A 142 3.08 3.38 -7.23
CA SER A 142 2.00 3.37 -8.21
C SER A 142 1.18 4.67 -8.15
N THR A 143 0.94 5.25 -9.32
CA THR A 143 0.07 6.42 -9.52
C THR A 143 -1.01 6.15 -10.59
N ASP A 144 -1.23 4.87 -10.92
CA ASP A 144 -2.11 4.44 -12.01
C ASP A 144 -3.55 4.91 -11.82
N HIS A 145 -4.05 4.93 -10.57
CA HIS A 145 -5.39 5.44 -10.27
C HIS A 145 -5.51 6.95 -10.53
N ALA A 146 -4.50 7.73 -10.16
CA ALA A 146 -4.45 9.17 -10.46
C ALA A 146 -4.41 9.44 -11.97
N ILE A 147 -3.65 8.62 -12.72
CA ILE A 147 -3.58 8.69 -14.17
C ILE A 147 -4.93 8.32 -14.80
N ALA A 148 -5.55 7.23 -14.36
CA ALA A 148 -6.82 6.75 -14.85
C ALA A 148 -7.94 7.77 -14.63
N THR A 149 -8.05 8.33 -13.41
CA THR A 149 -9.04 9.35 -13.08
C THR A 149 -8.84 10.67 -13.86
N THR A 150 -7.58 11.06 -14.12
CA THR A 150 -7.27 12.24 -14.93
C THR A 150 -7.63 12.05 -16.41
N ARG A 151 -7.59 10.81 -16.93
CA ARG A 151 -8.00 10.48 -18.30
C ARG A 151 -9.51 10.38 -18.48
N MET A 152 -10.29 10.29 -17.40
CA MET A 152 -11.75 10.33 -17.48
C MET A 152 -12.24 11.69 -18.00
N LYS A 153 -13.35 11.65 -18.73
CA LYS A 153 -14.06 12.87 -19.14
C LYS A 153 -14.47 13.68 -17.91
N PRO A 154 -14.43 15.03 -17.95
CA PRO A 154 -14.71 15.87 -16.79
C PRO A 154 -16.03 15.55 -16.08
N GLU A 155 -17.08 15.21 -16.83
CA GLU A 155 -18.41 14.86 -16.32
C GLU A 155 -18.47 13.54 -15.54
N HIS A 156 -17.50 12.63 -15.74
CA HIS A 156 -17.40 11.35 -15.02
C HIS A 156 -16.39 11.40 -13.87
N ARG A 157 -15.67 12.51 -13.72
CA ARG A 157 -14.63 12.63 -12.71
C ARG A 157 -15.25 13.02 -11.37
N SER A 158 -14.93 12.26 -10.32
CA SER A 158 -15.30 12.63 -8.96
C SER A 158 -14.75 14.00 -8.61
N ARG A 159 -15.54 14.83 -7.91
CA ARG A 159 -15.07 16.12 -7.37
C ARG A 159 -13.89 15.97 -6.39
N PHE A 160 -13.72 14.76 -5.83
CA PHE A 160 -12.67 14.44 -4.87
C PHE A 160 -11.41 13.85 -5.52
N HIS A 161 -11.38 13.69 -6.85
CA HIS A 161 -10.35 12.90 -7.55
C HIS A 161 -8.91 13.31 -7.24
N GLY A 162 -8.67 14.61 -7.04
CA GLY A 162 -7.35 15.19 -6.80
C GLY A 162 -6.72 14.63 -5.52
N PRO A 163 -7.16 15.07 -4.33
CA PRO A 163 -6.59 14.58 -3.08
C PRO A 163 -6.69 13.05 -2.95
N ASN A 164 -7.75 12.43 -3.48
CA ASN A 164 -8.02 11.01 -3.29
C ASN A 164 -7.09 10.04 -4.02
N SER A 165 -6.22 10.53 -4.91
CA SER A 165 -5.34 9.66 -5.72
C SER A 165 -3.85 10.02 -5.64
N LEU A 166 -3.50 11.15 -5.02
CA LEU A 166 -2.12 11.64 -5.01
C LEU A 166 -1.27 10.94 -3.95
N LEU A 167 -0.01 10.68 -4.30
CA LEU A 167 0.94 9.92 -3.49
C LEU A 167 1.03 10.39 -2.04
N TYR A 168 1.13 11.71 -1.81
CA TYR A 168 1.26 12.28 -0.46
C TYR A 168 0.12 11.86 0.47
N ASN A 169 -1.06 11.58 -0.09
CA ASN A 169 -2.25 11.35 0.69
C ASN A 169 -2.30 9.93 1.28
N ALA A 170 -1.43 9.01 0.87
CA ALA A 170 -1.32 7.69 1.48
C ALA A 170 -1.03 7.81 2.99
N SER A 171 0.00 8.59 3.35
CA SER A 171 0.35 8.86 4.76
C SER A 171 -0.58 9.89 5.40
N THR A 172 -0.90 10.99 4.69
CA THR A 172 -1.70 12.09 5.26
C THR A 172 -3.11 11.62 5.63
N ARG A 173 -3.74 10.75 4.85
CA ARG A 173 -5.07 10.22 5.15
C ARG A 173 -5.10 9.39 6.42
N LEU A 174 -4.08 8.56 6.67
CA LEU A 174 -3.95 7.84 7.93
C LEU A 174 -3.81 8.81 9.11
N SER A 175 -2.88 9.76 9.00
CA SER A 175 -2.68 10.75 10.07
C SER A 175 -3.92 11.58 10.34
N TYR A 176 -4.65 11.97 9.30
CA TYR A 176 -5.88 12.74 9.44
C TYR A 176 -6.99 11.92 10.11
N HIS A 177 -7.30 10.73 9.57
CA HIS A 177 -8.41 9.91 10.05
C HIS A 177 -8.19 9.41 11.48
N PHE A 178 -6.96 8.94 11.80
CA PHE A 178 -6.63 8.43 13.14
C PHE A 178 -6.09 9.52 14.10
N ASN A 179 -6.14 10.79 13.69
CA ASN A 179 -5.66 11.95 14.45
C ASN A 179 -4.22 11.81 14.99
N LEU A 180 -3.28 11.41 14.13
CA LEU A 180 -1.86 11.21 14.48
C LEU A 180 -1.05 12.48 14.23
N HIS A 181 -0.31 12.94 15.23
CA HIS A 181 0.36 14.26 15.24
C HIS A 181 1.87 14.16 15.00
N GLY A 182 2.41 12.99 14.68
CA GLY A 182 3.79 12.83 14.24
C GLY A 182 3.99 13.22 12.76
N PRO A 183 5.24 13.24 12.29
CA PRO A 183 5.55 13.40 10.87
C PRO A 183 4.81 12.37 10.00
N ASN A 184 4.26 12.79 8.86
CA ASN A 184 3.67 11.89 7.88
C ASN A 184 4.33 12.07 6.52
N VAL A 185 4.86 10.99 5.97
CA VAL A 185 5.67 10.99 4.74
C VAL A 185 5.23 9.85 3.84
N SER A 186 4.90 10.19 2.60
CA SER A 186 4.79 9.21 1.51
C SER A 186 5.95 9.44 0.55
N LEU A 187 6.66 8.37 0.18
CA LEU A 187 7.84 8.44 -0.66
C LEU A 187 7.85 7.36 -1.75
N ASP A 188 8.58 7.68 -2.82
CA ASP A 188 8.88 6.78 -3.91
C ASP A 188 10.39 6.86 -4.23
N VAL A 189 11.11 5.80 -3.88
CA VAL A 189 12.48 5.53 -4.31
C VAL A 189 12.52 4.16 -5.01
N ALA A 190 11.49 3.87 -5.81
CA ALA A 190 11.28 2.61 -6.51
C ALA A 190 11.24 1.39 -5.57
N CYS A 191 11.95 0.31 -5.91
CA CYS A 191 11.85 -0.98 -5.22
C CYS A 191 12.30 -0.94 -3.75
N SER A 192 13.05 0.08 -3.32
CA SER A 192 13.51 0.25 -1.94
C SER A 192 12.58 1.13 -1.08
N SER A 193 11.45 1.58 -1.60
CA SER A 193 10.58 2.56 -0.91
C SER A 193 10.10 2.11 0.47
N SER A 194 9.75 0.83 0.65
CA SER A 194 9.31 0.30 1.95
C SER A 194 10.44 0.26 2.98
N LEU A 195 11.66 -0.07 2.56
CA LEU A 195 12.84 -0.08 3.44
C LEU A 195 13.30 1.35 3.78
N GLU A 196 13.20 2.28 2.85
CA GLU A 196 13.49 3.70 3.13
C GLU A 196 12.44 4.29 4.07
N ALA A 197 11.15 3.97 3.89
CA ALA A 197 10.09 4.34 4.83
C ALA A 197 10.37 3.81 6.25
N LEU A 198 10.78 2.54 6.36
CA LEU A 198 11.18 1.93 7.63
C LEU A 198 12.40 2.63 8.22
N HIS A 199 13.42 2.93 7.40
CA HIS A 199 14.61 3.66 7.83
C HIS A 199 14.25 5.03 8.42
N MET A 200 13.46 5.82 7.71
CA MET A 200 12.98 7.13 8.18
C MET A 200 12.18 7.01 9.48
N GLY A 201 11.30 6.01 9.60
CA GLY A 201 10.54 5.76 10.83
C GLY A 201 11.45 5.42 12.02
N VAL A 202 12.46 4.59 11.82
CA VAL A 202 13.48 4.29 12.84
C VAL A 202 14.26 5.53 13.25
N GLN A 203 14.62 6.41 12.31
CA GLN A 203 15.29 7.67 12.64
C GLN A 203 14.38 8.63 13.41
N CYS A 204 13.07 8.66 13.13
CA CYS A 204 12.12 9.50 13.87
C CYS A 204 11.88 9.04 15.31
N LEU A 205 12.12 7.76 15.62
CA LEU A 205 12.00 7.21 16.98
C LEU A 205 13.26 7.44 17.85
N ARG A 206 14.38 7.80 17.23
CA ARG A 206 15.67 8.05 17.89
C ARG A 206 15.84 9.52 18.24
#